data_AF-A0A5C5Y8L2-F1
#
_entry.id   AF-A0A5C5Y8L2-F1
#
_cell.length_a   1.000
_cell.length_b   1.000
_cell.length_c   1.000
_cell.angle_alpha   90.00
_cell.angle_beta   90.00
_cell.angle_gamma   90.00
#
_symmetry.space_group_name_H-M   'P 1'
#
loop_
_entity.id
_entity.type
_entity.pdbx_description
1 polymer ?
#
loop_
_entity_poly.entity_id
_entity_poly.type
_entity_poly.pdbx_seq_one_letter_code
_entity_poly.pdbx_strand_id
1 'polypeptide(L)'
;MTFTTTRPRRLLQGFTLIEVVVGITLFSTIVVSVLLAISRFRVAATEVRDRNEAIKIADQLMSQWIDLPAGLPGVVAGPIVGHDTMRYQTRQLDRRPICGVWCDVMRLEIVQFRTNGTYKPLASIEYVRRDNRRTAPRPYQP
;
A
#
# COMPACT_ATOMS: atom_id res chain seq x y z
N MET A 1 20.07 -37.80 -72.57
CA MET A 1 20.01 -38.02 -71.11
C MET A 1 18.94 -37.10 -70.55
N THR A 2 17.77 -37.66 -70.22
CA THR A 2 16.55 -36.91 -69.95
C THR A 2 16.30 -36.90 -68.44
N PHE A 3 16.43 -35.74 -67.79
CA PHE A 3 16.16 -35.58 -66.36
C PHE A 3 14.64 -35.53 -66.14
N THR A 4 14.07 -36.62 -65.64
CA THR A 4 12.69 -36.66 -65.13
C THR A 4 12.64 -35.99 -63.77
N THR A 5 12.28 -34.70 -63.74
CA THR A 5 12.01 -33.96 -62.51
C THR A 5 10.64 -34.35 -61.96
N THR A 6 10.62 -35.30 -61.02
CA THR A 6 9.43 -35.64 -60.24
C THR A 6 9.10 -34.48 -59.29
N ARG A 7 8.08 -33.67 -59.63
CA ARG A 7 7.54 -32.64 -58.72
C ARG A 7 6.86 -33.33 -57.54
N PRO A 8 7.23 -33.03 -56.28
CA PRO A 8 6.50 -33.55 -55.13
C PRO A 8 5.10 -32.93 -55.12
N ARG A 9 4.07 -33.79 -55.11
CA ARG A 9 2.69 -33.39 -54.83
C ARG A 9 2.65 -32.80 -53.43
N ARG A 10 2.39 -31.50 -53.30
CA ARG A 10 1.97 -30.89 -52.03
C ARG A 10 0.61 -31.49 -51.69
N LEU A 11 0.59 -32.44 -50.76
CA LEU A 11 -0.64 -32.85 -50.10
C LEU A 11 -1.17 -31.60 -49.38
N LEU A 12 -2.25 -31.03 -49.91
CA LEU A 12 -3.06 -30.07 -49.19
C LEU A 12 -3.69 -30.85 -48.02
N GLN A 13 -2.95 -30.96 -46.92
CA GLN A 13 -3.45 -31.48 -45.65
C GLN A 13 -4.57 -30.55 -45.19
N GLY A 14 -5.82 -31.00 -45.33
CA GLY A 14 -6.93 -30.37 -44.66
C GLY A 14 -6.67 -30.39 -43.15
N PHE A 15 -6.88 -29.24 -42.49
CA PHE A 15 -6.79 -29.15 -41.04
C PHE A 15 -7.67 -30.22 -40.40
N THR A 16 -7.08 -31.02 -39.52
CA THR A 16 -7.86 -32.02 -38.79
C THR A 16 -8.72 -31.32 -37.74
N LEU A 17 -9.93 -31.82 -37.49
CA LEU A 17 -10.82 -31.26 -36.47
C LEU A 17 -10.14 -31.23 -35.08
N ILE A 18 -9.27 -32.21 -34.80
CA ILE A 18 -8.45 -32.28 -33.59
C ILE A 18 -7.52 -31.08 -33.47
N GLU A 19 -6.83 -30.70 -34.54
CA GLU A 19 -5.88 -29.58 -34.53
C GLU A 19 -6.57 -28.25 -34.22
N VAL A 20 -7.76 -28.02 -34.79
CA VAL A 20 -8.56 -26.83 -34.51
C VAL A 20 -9.00 -26.78 -33.05
N VAL A 21 -9.47 -27.91 -32.50
CA VAL A 21 -9.88 -27.99 -31.09
C VAL A 21 -8.69 -27.75 -30.15
N VAL A 22 -7.51 -28.28 -30.47
CA VAL A 22 -6.28 -28.03 -29.70
C VAL A 22 -5.90 -26.54 -29.78
N GLY A 23 -5.97 -25.92 -30.96
CA GLY A 23 -5.71 -24.49 -31.12
C GLY A 23 -6.66 -23.62 -30.29
N ILE A 24 -7.97 -23.92 -30.32
CA ILE A 24 -8.99 -23.18 -29.57
C ILE A 24 -8.78 -23.34 -28.05
N THR A 25 -8.50 -24.55 -27.58
CA THR A 25 -8.25 -24.80 -26.15
C THR A 25 -7.00 -24.09 -25.67
N LEU A 26 -5.90 -24.15 -26.43
CA LEU A 26 -4.68 -23.40 -26.12
C LEU A 26 -4.93 -21.88 -26.09
N PHE A 27 -5.62 -21.34 -27.10
CA PHE A 27 -5.93 -19.91 -27.14
C PHE A 27 -6.80 -19.48 -25.95
N SER A 28 -7.83 -20.26 -25.61
CA SER A 28 -8.69 -20.01 -24.46
C SER A 28 -7.90 -19.94 -23.14
N THR A 29 -6.99 -20.89 -22.91
CA THR A 29 -6.17 -20.91 -21.69
C THR A 29 -5.28 -19.67 -21.58
N ILE A 30 -4.67 -19.23 -22.69
CA ILE A 30 -3.85 -18.02 -22.73
C ILE A 30 -4.69 -16.79 -22.40
N VAL A 31 -5.87 -16.65 -23.02
CA VAL A 31 -6.77 -15.52 -22.77
C VAL A 31 -7.17 -15.46 -21.30
N VAL A 32 -7.60 -16.59 -20.72
CA VAL A 32 -7.98 -16.65 -19.29
C VAL A 32 -6.80 -16.28 -18.38
N SER A 33 -5.60 -16.78 -18.67
CA SER A 33 -4.39 -16.45 -17.91
C SER A 33 -4.09 -14.95 -17.94
N VAL A 34 -4.18 -14.32 -19.11
CA VAL A 34 -3.95 -12.88 -19.27
C VAL A 34 -5.01 -12.07 -18.51
N LEU A 35 -6.28 -12.44 -18.59
CA LEU A 35 -7.34 -11.76 -17.84
C LEU A 35 -7.11 -11.85 -16.32
N LEU A 36 -6.72 -13.02 -15.82
CA LEU A 36 -6.38 -13.20 -14.40
C LEU A 36 -5.18 -12.36 -13.99
N ALA A 37 -4.14 -12.29 -14.82
CA ALA A 37 -2.97 -11.45 -14.57
C ALA A 37 -3.34 -9.96 -14.49
N ILE A 38 -4.15 -9.47 -15.44
CA ILE A 38 -4.62 -8.08 -15.46
C ILE A 38 -5.48 -7.77 -14.22
N SER A 39 -6.37 -8.68 -13.85
CA SER A 39 -7.22 -8.53 -12.67
C SER A 39 -6.38 -8.35 -11.40
N ARG A 40 -5.40 -9.23 -11.18
CA ARG A 40 -4.47 -9.14 -10.04
C ARG A 40 -3.65 -7.86 -10.06
N PHE A 41 -3.17 -7.47 -11.24
CA PHE A 41 -2.40 -6.24 -11.39
C PHE A 41 -3.20 -5.00 -11.00
N ARG A 42 -4.47 -4.92 -11.40
CA ARG A 42 -5.34 -3.78 -11.04
C ARG A 42 -5.53 -3.66 -9.53
N VAL A 43 -5.78 -4.77 -8.85
CA VAL A 43 -5.92 -4.80 -7.39
C VAL A 43 -4.63 -4.34 -6.70
N ALA A 44 -3.48 -4.84 -7.15
CA ALA A 44 -2.18 -4.43 -6.62
C ALA A 44 -1.91 -2.94 -6.87
N ALA A 45 -2.24 -2.43 -8.05
CA ALA A 45 -2.05 -1.02 -8.40
C ALA A 45 -2.90 -0.10 -7.52
N THR A 46 -4.15 -0.47 -7.21
CA THR A 46 -4.99 0.30 -6.28
C THR A 46 -4.39 0.32 -4.88
N GLU A 47 -3.87 -0.80 -4.38
CA GLU A 47 -3.26 -0.85 -3.06
C GLU A 47 -1.99 0.02 -2.94
N VAL A 48 -1.14 -0.02 -3.96
CA VAL A 48 0.06 0.83 -4.01
C VAL A 48 -0.32 2.32 -4.09
N ARG A 49 -1.36 2.66 -4.86
CA ARG A 49 -1.86 4.02 -4.97
C ARG A 49 -2.37 4.53 -3.61
N ASP A 50 -3.25 3.78 -2.96
CA ASP A 50 -3.80 4.13 -1.64
C ASP A 50 -2.68 4.30 -0.59
N ARG A 51 -1.67 3.42 -0.63
CA ARG A 51 -0.52 3.51 0.27
C ARG A 51 0.32 4.76 0.01
N ASN A 52 0.61 5.08 -1.25
CA ASN A 52 1.37 6.28 -1.59
C ASN A 52 0.62 7.55 -1.19
N GLU A 53 -0.69 7.57 -1.35
CA GLU A 53 -1.54 8.67 -0.91
C GLU A 53 -1.53 8.83 0.62
N ALA A 54 -1.65 7.72 1.36
CA ALA A 54 -1.54 7.72 2.81
C ALA A 54 -0.18 8.24 3.32
N ILE A 55 0.93 7.90 2.64
CA ILE A 55 2.26 8.43 2.97
C ILE A 55 2.30 9.95 2.78
N LYS A 56 1.81 10.46 1.64
CA LYS A 56 1.75 11.91 1.38
C LYS A 56 0.93 12.65 2.43
N ILE A 57 -0.21 12.09 2.83
CA ILE A 57 -1.04 12.67 3.89
C ILE A 57 -0.29 12.69 5.23
N ALA A 58 0.41 11.60 5.56
CA ALA A 58 1.18 11.52 6.80
C ALA A 58 2.29 12.58 6.83
N ASP A 59 3.00 12.77 5.72
CA ASP A 59 4.03 13.81 5.58
C ASP A 59 3.43 15.22 5.71
N GLN A 60 2.27 15.47 5.09
CA GLN A 60 1.56 16.75 5.20
C GLN A 60 1.13 17.04 6.65
N LEU A 61 0.54 16.05 7.35
CA LEU A 61 0.15 16.19 8.75
C LEU A 61 1.37 16.46 9.65
N MET A 62 2.46 15.73 9.42
CA MET A 62 3.71 15.94 10.16
C MET A 62 4.26 17.35 9.94
N SER A 63 4.29 17.83 8.69
CA SER A 63 4.70 19.20 8.38
C SER A 63 3.83 20.22 9.10
N GLN A 64 2.50 20.07 9.04
CA GLN A 64 1.57 20.99 9.72
C GLN A 64 1.77 21.01 11.24
N TRP A 65 2.01 19.86 11.87
CA TRP A 65 2.24 19.78 13.31
C TRP A 65 3.57 20.35 13.77
N ILE A 66 4.60 20.30 12.91
CA ILE A 66 5.89 20.93 13.21
C ILE A 66 5.75 22.45 13.22
N ASP A 67 4.88 23.02 12.37
CA ASP A 67 4.65 24.46 12.29
C ASP A 67 3.73 24.99 13.40
N LEU A 68 2.99 24.12 14.09
CA LEU A 68 2.08 24.48 15.18
C LEU A 68 2.86 24.81 16.47
N PRO A 69 2.52 25.90 17.20
CA PRO A 69 3.17 26.23 18.49
C PRO A 69 3.01 25.15 19.57
N ALA A 70 1.96 24.34 19.47
CA ALA A 70 1.72 23.21 20.36
C ALA A 70 2.70 22.03 20.12
N GLY A 71 3.39 22.03 18.98
CA GLY A 71 4.29 20.98 18.52
C GLY A 71 3.58 19.69 18.13
N LEU A 72 4.34 18.59 18.11
CA LEU A 72 3.85 17.28 17.74
C LEU A 72 2.75 16.78 18.70
N PRO A 73 1.65 16.22 18.18
CA PRO A 73 0.51 15.82 18.99
C PRO A 73 0.83 14.63 19.91
N GLY A 74 -0.06 14.38 20.86
CA GLY A 74 0.02 13.25 21.79
C GLY A 74 -0.76 12.06 21.24
N VAL A 75 -1.54 11.41 22.10
CA VAL A 75 -2.53 10.41 21.65
C VAL A 75 -3.76 11.15 21.14
N VAL A 76 -3.98 11.13 19.83
CA VAL A 76 -5.11 11.79 19.15
C VAL A 76 -5.52 11.02 17.90
N ALA A 77 -6.79 11.06 17.54
CA ALA A 77 -7.30 10.55 16.29
C ALA A 77 -8.28 11.55 15.67
N GLY A 78 -8.39 11.55 14.34
CA GLY A 78 -9.26 12.47 13.64
C GLY A 78 -9.48 12.15 12.17
N PRO A 79 -10.47 12.79 11.54
CA PRO A 79 -10.69 12.70 10.10
C PRO A 79 -9.57 13.42 9.34
N ILE A 80 -9.32 12.99 8.10
CA ILE A 80 -8.44 13.69 7.16
C ILE A 80 -9.32 14.49 6.21
N VAL A 81 -9.05 15.80 6.09
CA VAL A 81 -9.82 16.69 5.23
C VAL A 81 -9.67 16.25 3.76
N GLY A 82 -10.79 16.08 3.07
CA GLY A 82 -10.81 15.63 1.67
C GLY A 82 -10.78 14.12 1.47
N HIS A 83 -10.70 13.32 2.54
CA HIS A 83 -10.67 11.85 2.46
C HIS A 83 -11.68 11.20 3.42
N ASP A 84 -12.89 10.92 2.93
CA ASP A 84 -13.99 10.37 3.74
C ASP A 84 -13.70 8.97 4.31
N THR A 85 -12.89 8.19 3.60
CA THR A 85 -12.56 6.81 3.98
C THR A 85 -11.30 6.71 4.81
N MET A 86 -10.54 7.80 5.00
CA MET A 86 -9.27 7.78 5.72
C MET A 86 -9.35 8.55 7.02
N ARG A 87 -8.67 8.04 8.04
CA ARG A 87 -8.49 8.71 9.33
C ARG A 87 -7.04 8.63 9.76
N TYR A 88 -6.60 9.59 10.54
CA TYR A 88 -5.32 9.51 11.23
C TYR A 88 -5.54 9.12 12.69
N GLN A 89 -4.59 8.38 13.25
CA GLN A 89 -4.51 8.11 14.67
C GLN A 89 -3.06 8.14 15.11
N THR A 90 -2.84 8.60 16.33
CA THR A 90 -1.52 8.63 16.95
C THR A 90 -1.58 7.84 18.25
N ARG A 91 -0.61 6.98 18.47
CA ARG A 91 -0.52 6.15 19.67
C ARG A 91 0.88 6.21 20.26
N GLN A 92 0.95 6.15 21.57
CA GLN A 92 2.23 6.01 22.27
C GLN A 92 2.69 4.55 22.18
N LEU A 93 3.91 4.34 21.69
CA LEU A 93 4.54 3.03 21.65
C LEU A 93 5.37 2.77 22.91
N ASP A 94 6.16 3.76 23.30
CA ASP A 94 7.15 3.61 24.37
C ASP A 94 7.45 4.97 25.01
N ARG A 95 8.14 4.93 26.15
CA ARG A 95 8.70 6.09 26.82
C ARG A 95 10.09 5.77 27.30
N ARG A 96 11.08 6.51 26.78
CA ARG A 96 12.49 6.24 27.06
C ARG A 96 13.31 7.52 27.19
N PRO A 97 14.37 7.51 28.01
CA PRO A 97 15.30 8.62 28.08
C PRO A 97 16.17 8.64 26.82
N ILE A 98 16.28 9.79 26.15
CA ILE A 98 17.18 10.03 25.03
C ILE A 98 18.05 11.22 25.44
N CYS A 99 19.37 11.00 25.55
CA CYS A 99 20.32 12.02 26.01
C CYS A 99 19.92 12.69 27.35
N GLY A 100 19.39 11.90 28.30
CA GLY A 100 18.96 12.38 29.62
C GLY A 100 17.59 13.07 29.64
N VAL A 101 16.92 13.23 28.50
CA VAL A 101 15.57 13.80 28.40
C VAL A 101 14.55 12.68 28.22
N TRP A 102 13.48 12.69 29.03
CA TRP A 102 12.37 11.75 28.85
C TRP A 102 11.58 12.10 27.59
N CYS A 103 11.50 11.14 26.68
CA CYS A 103 10.79 11.29 25.42
C CYS A 103 9.74 10.19 25.26
N ASP A 104 8.61 10.55 24.67
CA ASP A 104 7.57 9.64 24.23
C ASP A 104 7.84 9.25 22.77
N VAL A 105 7.89 7.95 22.51
CA VAL A 105 7.94 7.42 21.14
C VAL A 105 6.51 7.21 20.68
N MET A 106 6.11 7.97 19.66
CA MET A 106 4.77 8.01 19.13
C MET A 106 4.74 7.38 17.75
N ARG A 107 3.61 6.79 17.38
CA ARG A 107 3.32 6.29 16.04
C ARG A 107 2.10 6.98 15.48
N LEU A 108 2.27 7.70 14.38
CA LEU A 108 1.21 8.15 13.49
C LEU A 108 0.83 7.01 12.56
N GLU A 109 -0.45 6.70 12.46
CA GLU A 109 -1.00 5.75 11.52
C GLU A 109 -2.10 6.41 10.70
N ILE A 110 -2.04 6.20 9.38
CA ILE A 110 -3.13 6.52 8.47
C ILE A 110 -3.88 5.23 8.21
N VAL A 111 -5.15 5.20 8.62
CA VAL A 111 -6.03 4.04 8.52
C VAL A 111 -7.14 4.29 7.52
N GLN A 112 -7.44 3.27 6.72
CA GLN A 112 -8.58 3.28 5.81
C GLN A 112 -9.72 2.48 6.44
N PHE A 113 -10.89 3.10 6.51
CA PHE A 113 -12.13 2.45 6.91
C PHE A 113 -12.69 1.64 5.74
N ARG A 114 -12.85 0.34 5.93
CA ARG A 114 -13.47 -0.55 4.96
C ARG A 114 -14.95 -0.75 5.28
N THR A 115 -15.75 -1.07 4.26
CA THR A 115 -17.21 -1.26 4.37
C THR A 115 -17.61 -2.35 5.38
N ASN A 116 -16.71 -3.28 5.67
CA ASN A 116 -16.89 -4.33 6.68
C ASN A 116 -16.62 -3.86 8.13
N GLY A 117 -16.40 -2.55 8.33
CA GLY A 117 -16.09 -1.98 9.64
C GLY A 117 -14.65 -2.20 10.11
N THR A 118 -13.78 -2.79 9.28
CA THR A 118 -12.38 -3.00 9.65
C THR A 118 -11.50 -1.81 9.25
N TYR A 119 -10.49 -1.55 10.09
CA TYR A 119 -9.46 -0.56 9.80
C TYR A 119 -8.24 -1.27 9.20
N LYS A 120 -7.79 -0.78 8.04
CA LYS A 120 -6.52 -1.22 7.44
C LYS A 120 -5.49 -0.10 7.59
N PRO A 121 -4.36 -0.32 8.28
CA PRO A 121 -3.27 0.66 8.28
C PRO A 121 -2.66 0.71 6.88
N LEU A 122 -2.59 1.90 6.30
CA LEU A 122 -1.98 2.15 4.98
C LEU A 122 -0.55 2.66 5.13
N ALA A 123 -0.33 3.59 6.06
CA ALA A 123 0.97 4.18 6.34
C ALA A 123 1.17 4.32 7.86
N SER A 124 2.43 4.24 8.29
CA SER A 124 2.83 4.43 9.68
C SER A 124 4.15 5.17 9.73
N ILE A 125 4.23 6.20 10.56
CA ILE A 125 5.44 6.99 10.83
C ILE A 125 5.67 7.03 12.33
N GLU A 126 6.90 6.78 12.75
CA GLU A 126 7.29 6.91 14.15
C GLU A 126 8.02 8.23 14.37
N TYR A 127 7.66 8.94 15.42
CA TYR A 127 8.29 10.19 15.79
C TYR A 127 8.51 10.26 17.30
N VAL A 128 9.46 11.09 17.69
CA VAL A 128 9.81 11.29 19.09
C VAL A 128 9.29 12.65 19.52
N ARG A 129 8.61 12.68 20.66
CA ARG A 129 8.12 13.89 21.29
C ARG A 129 8.72 14.03 22.68
N ARG A 130 9.05 15.26 23.07
CA ARG A 130 9.47 15.56 24.45
C ARG A 130 8.28 15.41 25.41
N ASP A 131 8.50 14.71 26.52
CA ASP A 131 7.51 14.60 27.58
C ASP A 131 7.48 15.90 28.41
N ASN A 132 6.45 16.71 28.19
CA ASN A 132 6.23 17.96 28.93
C ASN A 132 5.49 17.75 30.28
N ARG A 133 5.15 16.51 30.66
CA ARG A 133 4.45 16.24 31.94
C ARG A 133 5.35 16.39 33.17
N ARG A 134 6.68 16.51 33.00
CA ARG A 134 7.65 16.69 34.11
C ARG A 134 8.18 18.11 34.30
N THR A 135 7.70 19.10 33.55
CA THR A 135 8.09 20.51 33.75
C THR A 135 7.40 21.19 34.93
N ALA A 136 6.60 20.48 35.73
CA ALA A 136 6.26 20.95 37.07
C ALA A 136 7.48 20.71 37.98
N PRO A 137 8.11 21.75 38.55
CA PRO A 137 9.18 21.57 39.52
C PRO A 137 8.65 20.69 40.66
N ARG A 138 9.38 19.62 41.01
CA ARG A 138 9.12 18.93 42.27
C ARG A 138 9.29 19.98 43.38
N PRO A 139 8.29 20.19 44.26
CA PRO A 139 8.53 21.01 45.43
C PRO A 139 9.71 20.39 46.18
N TYR A 140 10.72 21.21 46.44
CA TYR A 140 11.83 20.87 47.29
C TYR A 140 11.25 20.43 48.65
N GLN A 141 11.31 19.14 48.95
CA GLN A 141 11.06 18.64 50.29
C GLN A 141 12.38 18.79 51.06
N PRO A 142 12.41 19.64 52.11
CA PRO A 142 13.59 19.80 52.96
C PRO A 142 13.90 18.54 53.77
#